data_AF-A0A967V6Y1-F1
#
_entry.id   AF-A0A967V6Y1-F1
#
_cell.length_a   1.000
_cell.length_b   1.000
_cell.length_c   1.000
_cell.angle_alpha   90.00
_cell.angle_beta   90.00
_cell.angle_gamma   90.00
#
_symmetry.space_group_name_H-M   'P 1'
#
loop_
_entity.id
_entity.type
_entity.pdbx_description
1 polymer ?
#
loop_
_entity_poly.entity_id
_entity_poly.type
_entity_poly.pdbx_seq_one_letter_code
_entity_poly.pdbx_strand_id
1 'polypeptide(L)' 'HADGICHVYVDSQADLDMAVRIAVDSKCQYVAVCNAAETILVHKDIGSVFLPQLKVALEEKGVEIRGCEKTLKVVEV' A
#
# COMPACT_ATOMS: atom_id res chain seq x y z
N HIS A 1 -16.53 -8.00 12.80
CA HIS A 1 -15.46 -6.99 12.82
C HIS A 1 -15.32 -6.45 14.23
N ALA A 2 -14.33 -6.93 15.00
CA ALA A 2 -13.65 -6.01 15.91
C ALA A 2 -12.81 -5.10 15.01
N ASP A 3 -12.63 -3.84 15.36
CA ASP A 3 -12.14 -2.72 14.52
C ASP A 3 -10.69 -2.89 13.99
N GLY A 4 -10.41 -3.97 13.27
CA GLY A 4 -9.14 -4.25 12.62
C GLY A 4 -8.92 -3.28 11.49
N ILE A 5 -8.38 -2.10 11.83
CA ILE A 5 -7.87 -1.11 10.89
C ILE A 5 -6.35 -1.16 11.01
N CYS A 6 -5.76 -2.07 10.25
CA CYS A 6 -4.34 -2.29 10.14
C CYS A 6 -3.69 -1.33 9.12
N HIS A 7 -2.51 -0.87 9.49
CA HIS A 7 -1.72 0.06 8.70
C HIS A 7 -0.35 -0.57 8.40
N VAL A 8 0.12 -0.39 7.16
CA VAL A 8 1.51 -0.67 6.79
C VAL A 8 2.20 0.66 6.57
N TYR A 9 3.31 0.88 7.26
CA TYR A 9 4.16 2.05 7.05
C TYR A 9 5.44 1.65 6.32
N VAL A 10 5.73 2.30 5.21
CA VAL A 10 6.95 2.11 4.42
C VAL A 10 7.89 3.29 4.66
N ASP A 11 8.97 3.03 5.39
CA ASP A 11 9.99 4.00 5.73
C ASP A 11 10.89 4.34 4.53
N SER A 12 11.53 5.52 4.58
CA SER A 12 12.52 5.97 3.60
C SER A 12 13.68 5.02 3.35
N GLN A 13 14.05 4.20 4.34
CA GLN A 13 15.16 3.25 4.28
C GLN A 13 14.72 1.82 3.93
N ALA A 14 13.43 1.62 3.64
CA ALA A 14 12.92 0.30 3.27
C ALA A 14 13.47 -0.14 1.91
N ASP A 15 13.79 -1.43 1.80
CA ASP A 15 13.97 -2.08 0.50
C ASP A 15 12.64 -2.06 -0.25
N LEU A 16 12.61 -1.44 -1.43
CA LEU A 16 11.38 -1.15 -2.16
C LEU A 16 10.70 -2.44 -2.65
N ASP A 17 11.46 -3.39 -3.19
CA ASP A 17 10.93 -4.64 -3.73
C ASP A 17 10.34 -5.53 -2.62
N MET A 18 11.01 -5.58 -1.48
CA MET A 18 10.49 -6.22 -0.28
C MET A 18 9.23 -5.51 0.22
N ALA A 19 9.24 -4.19 0.29
CA ALA A 19 8.10 -3.40 0.76
C ALA A 19 6.86 -3.59 -0.11
N VAL A 20 6.99 -3.63 -1.43
CA VAL A 20 5.87 -3.92 -2.35
C VAL A 20 5.29 -5.30 -2.06
N ARG A 21 6.16 -6.33 -1.97
CA ARG A 21 5.71 -7.71 -1.68
C ARG A 21 4.97 -7.80 -0.35
N ILE A 22 5.50 -7.18 0.71
CA ILE A 22 4.88 -7.19 2.03
C ILE A 22 3.54 -6.43 2.02
N ALA A 23 3.47 -5.27 1.38
CA ALA A 23 2.25 -4.48 1.32
C ALA A 23 1.13 -5.20 0.57
N VAL A 24 1.46 -5.85 -0.55
CA VAL A 24 0.51 -6.65 -1.33
C VAL A 24 0.06 -7.88 -0.55
N ASP A 25 0.97 -8.62 0.07
CA ASP A 25 0.61 -9.79 0.88
C ASP A 25 -0.29 -9.40 2.05
N SER A 26 0.09 -8.33 2.77
CA SER A 26 -0.69 -7.78 3.89
C SER A 26 -2.12 -7.40 3.48
N LYS A 27 -2.34 -6.96 2.24
CA LYS A 27 -3.68 -6.63 1.74
C LYS A 27 -4.45 -7.83 1.19
N CYS A 28 -3.77 -8.66 0.40
CA CYS A 28 -4.41 -9.57 -0.56
C CYS A 28 -4.37 -11.04 -0.15
N GLN A 29 -3.57 -11.42 0.84
CA GLN A 29 -3.43 -12.84 1.24
C GLN A 29 -4.78 -13.43 1.66
N TYR A 30 -5.51 -12.73 2.51
CA TYR A 30 -6.89 -13.07 2.85
C TYR A 30 -7.67 -11.81 3.24
N VAL A 31 -8.52 -11.32 2.35
CA VAL A 31 -9.14 -9.99 2.49
C VAL A 31 -10.17 -9.91 3.63
N ALA A 32 -10.71 -11.05 4.09
CA ALA A 32 -11.78 -11.10 5.08
C ALA A 32 -11.30 -11.19 6.55
N VAL A 33 -9.99 -11.29 6.79
CA VAL A 33 -9.44 -11.30 8.17
C VAL A 33 -9.22 -9.88 8.68
N CYS A 34 -9.35 -9.72 9.99
CA CYS A 34 -9.23 -8.43 10.67
C CYS A 34 -7.80 -7.86 10.71
N ASN A 35 -6.81 -8.56 10.16
CA ASN A 35 -5.42 -8.11 10.09
C ASN A 35 -4.96 -7.82 8.67
N ALA A 36 -5.85 -7.90 7.68
CA ALA A 36 -5.54 -7.42 6.34
C ALA A 36 -5.24 -5.91 6.42
N ALA A 37 -4.32 -5.39 5.61
CA ALA A 37 -4.03 -3.97 5.61
C ALA A 37 -5.17 -3.16 4.98
N GLU A 38 -5.61 -2.08 5.65
CA GLU A 38 -6.57 -1.12 5.10
C GLU A 38 -5.89 0.11 4.53
N THR A 39 -4.82 0.58 5.20
CA THR A 39 -4.12 1.81 4.82
C THR A 39 -2.62 1.57 4.70
N ILE A 40 -2.04 2.02 3.59
CA ILE A 40 -0.59 2.00 3.38
C ILE A 40 -0.08 3.45 3.44
N LEU A 41 0.79 3.72 4.41
CA LEU A 41 1.45 5.01 4.62
C LEU A 41 2.86 4.92 4.07
N VAL A 42 3.25 5.91 3.26
CA VAL A 42 4.55 5.90 2.57
C VAL A 42 5.33 7.14 2.96
N HIS A 43 6.60 6.98 3.35
CA HIS A 43 7.47 8.12 3.61
C HIS A 43 7.62 8.97 2.34
N LYS A 44 7.50 10.29 2.50
CA LYS A 44 7.46 11.25 1.38
C LYS A 44 8.66 11.14 0.42
N ASP A 45 9.84 10.81 0.95
CA ASP A 45 11.10 10.78 0.19
C ASP A 45 11.16 9.62 -0.81
N ILE A 46 10.38 8.55 -0.59
CA ILE A 46 10.31 7.39 -1.50
C ILE A 46 9.00 7.35 -2.30
N GLY A 47 8.05 8.25 -2.02
CA GLY A 47 6.70 8.21 -2.59
C GLY A 47 6.69 8.21 -4.12
N SER A 48 7.56 9.01 -4.76
CA SER A 48 7.65 9.13 -6.22
C SER A 48 8.10 7.85 -6.92
N VAL A 49 8.84 6.97 -6.23
CA VAL A 49 9.34 5.72 -6.79
C VAL A 49 8.48 4.53 -6.35
N PHE A 50 8.05 4.52 -5.09
CA PHE A 50 7.33 3.41 -4.50
C PHE A 50 5.85 3.35 -4.91
N LEU A 51 5.14 4.49 -4.93
CA LEU A 51 3.70 4.51 -5.21
C LEU A 51 3.34 3.96 -6.60
N PRO A 52 4.07 4.26 -7.70
CA PRO A 52 3.79 3.65 -9.00
C PRO A 52 3.94 2.12 -9.01
N GLN A 53 4.97 1.60 -8.34
CA GLN A 53 5.20 0.14 -8.27
C GLN A 53 4.11 -0.55 -7.46
N LEU A 54 3.75 0.03 -6.31
CA LEU A 54 2.67 -0.47 -5.47
C LEU A 54 1.33 -0.47 -6.21
N LYS A 55 1.01 0.60 -6.96
CA LYS A 55 -0.21 0.72 -7.76
C LYS A 55 -0.35 -0.45 -8.71
N VAL A 56 0.65 -0.68 -9.55
CA VAL A 56 0.63 -1.78 -10.54
C VAL A 56 0.39 -3.11 -9.85
N ALA A 57 1.15 -3.41 -8.78
CA ALA A 57 1.05 -4.68 -8.09
C ALA A 57 -0.32 -4.91 -7.40
N LEU A 58 -0.97 -3.85 -6.90
CA LEU A 58 -2.30 -3.92 -6.30
C LEU A 58 -3.41 -4.03 -7.34
N GLU A 59 -3.31 -3.29 -8.45
CA GLU A 59 -4.27 -3.36 -9.56
C GLU A 59 -4.29 -4.73 -10.23
N GLU A 60 -3.12 -5.37 -10.41
CA GLU A 60 -3.01 -6.75 -10.88
C GLU A 60 -3.74 -7.77 -9.97
N LYS A 61 -3.97 -7.40 -8.70
CA LYS A 61 -4.75 -8.19 -7.72
C LYS A 61 -6.21 -7.76 -7.64
N GLY A 62 -6.65 -6.80 -8.46
CA GLY A 62 -8.02 -6.28 -8.47
C GLY A 62 -8.35 -5.38 -7.27
N VAL A 63 -7.35 -4.77 -6.64
CA VAL A 63 -7.55 -3.85 -5.51
C VAL A 63 -7.88 -2.46 -6.02
N GLU A 64 -8.99 -1.89 -5.56
CA GLU A 64 -9.31 -0.48 -5.73
C GLU A 64 -8.43 0.36 -4.78
N ILE A 65 -7.73 1.35 -5.33
CA ILE A 65 -6.84 2.22 -4.57
C ILE A 65 -7.51 3.58 -4.40
N ARG A 66 -7.47 4.13 -3.17
CA ARG A 66 -7.90 5.50 -2.89
C ARG A 66 -6.74 6.29 -2.29
N GLY A 67 -6.38 7.38 -2.94
CA GLY A 67 -5.23 8.21 -2.56
C GLY A 67 -5.65 9.52 -1.88
N CYS A 68 -4.83 9.99 -0.94
CA CYS A 68 -4.93 11.37 -0.46
C CYS A 68 -4.40 12.36 -1.50
N GLU A 69 -4.59 13.67 -1.28
CA GLU A 69 -4.10 14.72 -2.20
C GLU A 69 -2.60 14.61 -2.54
N LYS A 70 -1.77 14.13 -1.60
CA LYS A 70 -0.34 13.93 -1.83
C LYS A 70 -0.07 12.74 -2.75
N THR A 71 -0.85 11.67 -2.59
CA THR A 71 -0.77 10.47 -3.43
C THR A 71 -1.20 10.79 -4.86
N LEU A 72 -2.30 11.54 -5.03
CA LEU A 72 -2.84 11.92 -6.34
C LEU A 72 -1.90 12.81 -7.16
N LYS A 73 -0.95 13.51 -6.52
CA LYS A 73 0.10 14.27 -7.20
C LYS A 73 1.22 13.39 -7.76
N VAL A 74 1.28 12.12 -7.37
CA VAL A 74 2.35 11.19 -7.72
C VAL A 74 1.85 10.07 -8.64
N VAL A 75 0.67 9.53 -8.35
CA VAL A 75 0.02 8.48 -9.13
C VAL A 75 -1.46 8.78 -9.29
N GLU A 76 -1.98 8.54 -10.48
CA GLU A 76 -3.43 8.51 -10.74
C GLU A 76 -3.98 7.19 -10.18
N VAL A 77 -5.08 7.24 -9.43
CA VAL A 77 -5.72 6.08 -8.80
C VAL A 77 -7.23 6.18 -8.91
#